data_AF-A0A343TIY7-F1
#
_entry.id   AF-A0A343TIY7-F1
#
_cell.length_a   1.000
_cell.length_b   1.000
_cell.length_c   1.000
_cell.angle_alpha   90.00
_cell.angle_beta   90.00
_cell.angle_gamma   90.00
#
_symmetry.space_group_name_H-M   'P 1'
#
loop_
_entity.id
_entity.type
_entity.pdbx_description
1 polymer ?
#
loop_
_entity_poly.entity_id
_entity_poly.type
_entity_poly.pdbx_seq_one_letter_code
_entity_poly.pdbx_strand_id
1 'polypeptide(L)'
;MTRCRLHVFPPGDDDVDGEPEEIREMREEMETVFDDLFTKTDAAPIQDTSREWVSDVFEEAEGLDRVDDFEERCLEIYPDADVLRTRQGRDVIDGRAEEQGYEEAIILQVTYAIST
;
A
#
# COMPACT_ATOMS: atom_id res chain seq x y z
N MET A 1 -8.39 19.12 8.46
CA MET A 1 -8.66 17.92 7.64
C MET A 1 -7.43 17.07 7.77
N THR A 2 -7.58 15.78 8.09
CA THR A 2 -6.43 14.91 8.33
C THR A 2 -5.70 14.67 7.02
N ARG A 3 -4.38 14.90 7.03
CA ARG A 3 -3.52 14.57 5.90
C ARG A 3 -3.03 13.13 6.03
N CYS A 4 -3.32 12.33 5.02
CA CYS A 4 -3.03 10.91 5.00
C CYS A 4 -1.97 10.59 3.95
N ARG A 5 -1.28 9.47 4.15
CA ARG A 5 -0.43 8.83 3.15
C ARG A 5 -0.73 7.35 3.12
N LEU A 6 -0.83 6.78 1.92
CA LEU A 6 -1.03 5.36 1.72
C LEU A 6 0.33 4.67 1.57
N HIS A 7 0.48 3.55 2.28
CA HIS A 7 1.62 2.66 2.25
C HIS A 7 1.10 1.27 1.88
N VAL A 8 1.49 0.76 0.72
CA VAL A 8 1.06 -0.55 0.22
C VAL A 8 2.22 -1.52 0.28
N PHE A 9 1.97 -2.68 0.88
CA PHE A 9 2.86 -3.84 0.85
C PHE A 9 2.22 -4.88 -0.08
N PRO A 10 2.68 -4.99 -1.34
CA PRO A 10 2.11 -5.92 -2.31
C PRO A 10 2.47 -7.38 -2.00
N PRO A 11 1.78 -8.37 -2.61
CA PRO A 11 2.09 -9.77 -2.36
C PRO A 11 3.43 -10.15 -2.99
N GLY A 12 4.09 -11.14 -2.39
CA GLY A 12 5.35 -11.68 -2.91
C GLY A 12 6.61 -11.07 -2.31
N ASP A 13 7.76 -11.65 -2.68
CA ASP A 13 9.06 -11.26 -2.19
C ASP A 13 10.15 -11.40 -3.28
N ASP A 14 10.63 -10.26 -3.82
CA ASP A 14 11.74 -10.18 -4.79
C ASP A 14 13.05 -10.86 -4.35
N ASP A 15 13.24 -11.10 -3.05
CA ASP A 15 14.42 -11.79 -2.50
C ASP A 15 14.18 -13.31 -2.36
N VAL A 16 12.98 -13.79 -2.73
CA VAL A 16 12.66 -15.21 -2.79
C VAL A 16 12.90 -15.73 -4.21
N ASP A 17 14.03 -16.42 -4.38
CA ASP A 17 14.31 -17.20 -5.58
C ASP A 17 13.16 -18.19 -5.86
N GLY A 18 12.55 -18.06 -7.04
CA GLY A 18 11.49 -18.97 -7.50
C GLY A 18 10.08 -18.53 -7.18
N GLU A 19 9.83 -17.24 -6.94
CA GLU A 19 8.48 -16.71 -6.90
C GLU A 19 7.68 -17.12 -8.17
N PRO A 20 6.42 -17.58 -8.02
CA PRO A 20 5.60 -17.92 -9.18
C PRO A 20 5.41 -16.72 -10.11
N GLU A 21 5.55 -16.94 -11.42
CA GLU A 21 5.38 -15.88 -12.43
C GLU A 21 4.02 -15.18 -12.32
N GLU A 22 2.97 -15.93 -11.96
CA GLU A 22 1.62 -15.42 -11.69
C GLU A 22 1.59 -14.34 -10.60
N ILE A 23 2.38 -14.49 -9.53
CA ILE A 23 2.46 -13.49 -8.44
C ILE A 23 3.10 -12.21 -8.94
N ARG A 24 4.16 -12.34 -9.75
CA ARG A 24 4.81 -11.18 -10.35
C ARG A 24 3.85 -10.45 -11.29
N GLU A 25 3.15 -11.17 -12.17
CA GLU A 25 2.18 -10.59 -13.10
C GLU A 25 1.04 -9.88 -12.38
N MET A 26 0.43 -10.54 -11.37
CA MET A 26 -0.63 -9.90 -10.56
C MET A 26 -0.12 -8.66 -9.84
N ARG A 27 1.11 -8.68 -9.32
CA ARG A 27 1.72 -7.53 -8.65
C ARG A 27 1.98 -6.38 -9.61
N GLU A 28 2.47 -6.65 -10.82
CA GLU A 28 2.64 -5.64 -11.88
C GLU A 28 1.28 -5.01 -12.27
N GLU A 29 0.21 -5.81 -12.31
CA GLU A 29 -1.15 -5.31 -12.55
C GLU A 29 -1.64 -4.43 -11.39
N MET A 30 -1.45 -4.86 -10.14
CA MET A 30 -1.80 -4.05 -8.96
C MET A 30 -1.01 -2.74 -8.90
N GLU A 31 0.27 -2.75 -9.29
CA GLU A 31 1.09 -1.54 -9.34
C GLU A 31 0.52 -0.54 -10.36
N THR A 32 0.03 -1.04 -11.50
CA THR A 32 -0.63 -0.19 -12.50
C THR A 32 -1.88 0.48 -11.92
N VAL A 33 -2.72 -0.26 -11.19
CA VAL A 33 -3.90 0.31 -10.51
C VAL A 33 -3.49 1.34 -9.46
N PHE A 34 -2.42 1.07 -8.72
CA PHE A 34 -1.90 2.02 -7.73
C PHE A 34 -1.51 3.34 -8.40
N ASP A 35 -0.77 3.29 -9.51
CA ASP A 35 -0.33 4.46 -10.26
C ASP A 35 -1.49 5.22 -10.94
N ASP A 36 -2.59 4.55 -11.27
CA ASP A 36 -3.81 5.18 -11.78
C ASP A 36 -4.56 5.99 -10.69
N LEU A 37 -4.56 5.50 -9.45
CA LEU A 37 -5.31 6.11 -8.34
C LEU A 37 -4.49 7.09 -7.50
N PHE A 38 -3.18 6.89 -7.45
CA PHE A 38 -2.25 7.61 -6.59
C PHE A 38 -0.97 7.97 -7.33
N THR A 39 -0.42 9.15 -6.99
CA THR A 39 0.95 9.46 -7.39
C THR A 39 1.92 8.76 -6.45
N LYS A 40 2.76 7.87 -6.99
CA LYS A 40 3.79 7.16 -6.24
C LYS A 40 4.97 8.06 -5.88
N THR A 41 5.56 7.86 -4.71
CA THR A 41 6.73 8.58 -4.20
C THR A 41 7.69 7.62 -3.50
N ASP A 42 8.99 7.92 -3.55
CA ASP A 42 10.01 7.22 -2.77
C ASP A 42 10.22 7.86 -1.38
N ALA A 43 9.45 8.91 -1.06
CA ALA A 43 9.59 9.63 0.18
C ALA A 43 8.87 8.92 1.34
N ALA A 44 9.56 8.86 2.49
CA ALA A 44 8.99 8.45 3.78
C ALA A 44 8.52 6.98 3.91
N PRO A 45 9.24 5.99 3.37
CA PRO A 45 8.87 4.59 3.59
C PRO A 45 8.82 4.29 5.10
N ILE A 46 7.93 3.37 5.47
CA ILE A 46 7.84 2.85 6.85
C ILE A 46 8.86 1.74 7.04
N GLN A 47 9.08 0.93 6.02
CA GLN A 47 10.05 -0.15 6.02
C GLN A 47 11.12 0.14 4.98
N ASP A 48 12.38 -0.09 5.33
CA ASP A 48 13.52 0.01 4.41
C ASP A 48 13.54 -1.24 3.50
N THR A 49 12.45 -1.42 2.74
CA THR A 49 12.26 -2.53 1.79
C THR A 49 12.01 -1.94 0.41
N SER A 50 12.46 -2.62 -0.62
CA SER A 50 12.29 -2.16 -2.01
C SER A 50 10.85 -2.27 -2.53
N ARG A 51 9.88 -2.74 -1.71
CA ARG A 51 8.56 -3.17 -2.17
C ARG A 51 7.40 -2.34 -1.67
N GLU A 52 7.66 -1.45 -0.72
CA GLU A 52 6.65 -0.56 -0.23
C GLU A 52 6.29 0.46 -1.33
N TRP A 53 5.01 0.49 -1.73
CA TRP A 53 4.52 1.56 -2.60
C TRP A 53 3.93 2.65 -1.73
N VAL A 54 4.49 3.85 -1.85
CA VAL A 54 4.11 4.98 -1.02
C VAL A 54 3.42 6.01 -1.91
N SER A 55 2.25 6.49 -1.50
CA SER A 55 1.55 7.56 -2.21
C SER A 55 2.07 8.94 -1.81
N ASP A 56 1.82 9.93 -2.65
CA ASP A 56 1.81 11.31 -2.20
C ASP A 56 0.76 11.54 -1.09
N VAL A 57 0.95 12.63 -0.35
CA VAL A 57 0.02 13.01 0.72
C VAL A 57 -1.29 13.49 0.11
N PHE A 58 -2.41 13.01 0.66
CA PHE A 58 -3.76 13.41 0.26
C PHE A 58 -4.60 13.79 1.48
N GLU A 59 -5.66 14.56 1.25
CA GLU A 59 -6.65 14.82 2.30
C GLU A 59 -7.58 13.61 2.46
N GLU A 60 -7.85 13.20 3.71
CA GLU A 60 -8.69 12.05 4.02
C GLU A 60 -10.01 12.05 3.23
N ALA A 61 -10.70 13.20 3.21
CA ALA A 61 -12.01 13.35 2.59
C ALA A 61 -12.02 13.07 1.07
N GLU A 62 -10.86 13.13 0.40
CA GLU A 62 -10.71 12.90 -1.05
C GLU A 62 -9.98 11.59 -1.36
N GLY A 63 -9.40 10.95 -0.35
CA GLY A 63 -8.51 9.81 -0.52
C GLY A 63 -9.11 8.48 -0.12
N LEU A 64 -10.03 8.44 0.85
CA LEU A 64 -10.55 7.17 1.36
C LEU A 64 -11.31 6.38 0.29
N ASP A 65 -12.12 7.03 -0.53
CA ASP A 65 -12.83 6.35 -1.64
C ASP A 65 -11.85 5.73 -2.65
N ARG A 66 -10.69 6.37 -2.88
CA ARG A 66 -9.63 5.83 -3.74
C ARG A 66 -8.89 4.66 -3.12
N VAL A 67 -8.72 4.67 -1.79
CA VAL A 67 -8.15 3.52 -1.07
C VAL A 67 -9.10 2.33 -1.16
N ASP A 68 -10.40 2.57 -1.02
CA ASP A 68 -11.44 1.54 -1.12
C ASP A 68 -11.51 0.96 -2.54
N ASP A 69 -11.45 1.81 -3.58
CA ASP A 69 -11.36 1.37 -5.00
C ASP A 69 -10.09 0.54 -5.24
N PHE A 70 -8.94 0.99 -4.72
CA PHE A 70 -7.70 0.21 -4.83
C PHE A 70 -7.80 -1.16 -4.15
N GLU A 71 -8.39 -1.24 -2.96
CA GLU A 71 -8.62 -2.51 -2.24
C GLU A 71 -9.52 -3.46 -3.04
N GLU A 72 -10.62 -2.95 -3.59
CA GLU A 72 -11.53 -3.73 -4.44
C GLU A 72 -10.81 -4.28 -5.67
N ARG A 73 -10.03 -3.43 -6.35
CA ARG A 73 -9.25 -3.80 -7.54
C ARG A 73 -8.17 -4.84 -7.23
N CYS A 74 -7.49 -4.74 -6.08
CA CYS A 74 -6.56 -5.77 -5.63
C CYS A 74 -7.24 -7.13 -5.48
N LEU A 75 -8.47 -7.18 -4.96
CA LEU A 75 -9.25 -8.42 -4.82
C LEU A 75 -9.81 -8.92 -6.16
N GLU A 76 -10.06 -8.03 -7.13
CA GLU A 76 -10.39 -8.45 -8.50
C GLU A 76 -9.20 -9.12 -9.20
N ILE A 77 -8.00 -8.55 -9.03
CA ILE A 77 -6.74 -9.06 -9.61
C ILE A 77 -6.31 -10.35 -8.92
N TYR A 78 -6.37 -10.39 -7.59
CA TYR A 78 -6.01 -11.55 -6.80
C TYR A 78 -7.13 -11.91 -5.80
N PRO A 79 -8.15 -12.70 -6.25
CA PRO A 79 -9.32 -13.03 -5.44
C PRO A 79 -9.01 -13.84 -4.17
N ASP A 80 -7.90 -14.57 -4.17
CA ASP A 80 -7.40 -15.34 -3.03
C ASP A 80 -6.42 -14.52 -2.16
N ALA A 81 -6.37 -13.20 -2.29
CA ALA A 81 -5.59 -12.36 -1.41
C ALA A 81 -6.31 -12.11 -0.08
N ASP A 82 -5.55 -12.14 1.02
CA ASP A 82 -5.93 -11.47 2.25
C ASP A 82 -5.42 -10.03 2.21
N VAL A 83 -6.33 -9.05 2.28
CA VAL A 83 -6.01 -7.63 2.38
C VAL A 83 -6.22 -7.14 3.81
N LEU A 84 -5.14 -6.70 4.45
CA LEU A 84 -5.16 -6.10 5.77
C LEU A 84 -4.95 -4.60 5.67
N ARG A 85 -6.00 -3.84 6.00
CA ARG A 85 -5.94 -2.39 6.14
C ARG A 85 -5.79 -2.00 7.60
N THR A 86 -4.78 -1.20 7.89
CA THR A 86 -4.60 -0.57 9.21
C THR A 86 -4.38 0.93 9.05
N ARG A 87 -4.65 1.66 10.13
CA ARG A 87 -4.50 3.11 10.20
C ARG A 87 -3.76 3.46 11.47
N GLN A 88 -2.70 4.24 11.35
CA GLN A 88 -1.86 4.64 12.46
C GLN A 88 -1.41 6.10 12.30
N GLY A 89 -1.33 6.84 13.40
CA GLY A 89 -0.68 8.15 13.37
C GLY A 89 0.79 8.01 13.00
N ARG A 90 1.32 8.87 12.12
CA ARG A 90 2.74 8.82 11.73
C ARG A 90 3.66 9.02 12.92
N ASP A 91 3.25 9.83 13.89
CA ASP A 91 4.02 9.99 15.13
C ASP A 91 4.12 8.72 15.97
N VAL A 92 3.16 7.80 15.84
CA VAL A 92 3.23 6.47 16.47
C VAL A 92 4.25 5.58 15.77
N ILE A 93 4.42 5.74 14.45
CA ILE A 93 5.35 4.96 13.64
C ILE A 93 6.79 5.42 13.86
N ASP A 94 7.07 6.72 13.69
CA ASP A 94 8.44 7.24 13.73
C ASP A 94 8.62 8.61 14.40
N GLY A 95 7.53 9.29 14.78
CA GLY A 95 7.60 10.61 15.42
C GLY A 95 7.87 11.78 14.47
N ARG A 96 7.71 11.60 13.15
CA ARG A 96 8.12 12.57 12.12
C ARG A 96 6.97 13.08 11.25
N ALA A 97 5.75 13.15 11.79
CA ALA A 97 4.58 13.61 11.02
C ALA A 97 4.79 15.00 10.37
N GLU A 98 5.36 15.95 11.12
CA GLU A 98 5.63 17.31 10.63
C GLU A 98 6.66 17.34 9.50
N GLU A 99 7.76 16.58 9.63
CA GLU A 99 8.82 16.52 8.62
C GLU A 99 8.32 15.87 7.31
N GLN A 100 7.45 14.87 7.43
CA GLN A 100 6.91 14.13 6.30
C GLN A 100 5.61 14.74 5.72
N GLY A 101 5.02 15.71 6.41
CA GLY A 101 3.88 16.49 5.93
C GLY A 101 2.54 15.77 5.99
N TYR A 102 2.39 14.72 6.80
CA TYR A 102 1.13 13.99 6.98
C TYR A 102 0.98 13.46 8.40
N GLU A 103 -0.27 13.31 8.84
CA GLU A 103 -0.62 12.96 10.22
C GLU A 103 -0.89 11.47 10.39
N GLU A 104 -1.48 10.83 9.37
CA GLU A 104 -1.87 9.41 9.45
C GLU A 104 -1.37 8.60 8.26
N ALA A 105 -0.77 7.45 8.57
CA ALA A 105 -0.45 6.42 7.60
C ALA A 105 -1.64 5.46 7.49
N ILE A 106 -2.11 5.27 6.26
CA ILE A 106 -2.96 4.13 5.90
C ILE A 106 -2.02 3.07 5.38
N ILE A 107 -2.00 1.91 6.04
CA ILE A 107 -1.16 0.78 5.65
C ILE A 107 -2.08 -0.30 5.08
N LEU A 108 -1.81 -0.70 3.85
CA LEU A 108 -2.53 -1.76 3.16
C LEU A 108 -1.54 -2.88 2.85
N GLN A 109 -1.76 -4.04 3.45
CA GLN A 109 -0.93 -5.21 3.25
C GLN A 109 -1.72 -6.25 2.46
N VAL A 110 -1.26 -6.56 1.26
CA VAL A 110 -1.84 -7.59 0.39
C VAL A 110 -0.98 -8.84 0.52
N THR A 111 -1.59 -9.93 0.97
CA THR A 111 -0.88 -11.18 1.23
C THR A 111 -1.61 -12.37 0.62
N TYR A 112 -0.87 -13.45 0.42
CA TYR A 112 -1.46 -14.74 0.10
C TYR A 112 -2.50 -15.14 1.15
N ALA A 113 -3.67 -15.63 0.74
CA ALA A 113 -4.61 -16.20 1.70
C ALA A 113 -3.93 -17.28 2.52
N ILE A 114 -4.01 -17.16 3.84
CA ILE A 114 -3.59 -18.22 4.75
C ILE A 114 -4.73 -19.25 4.79
N SER A 115 -4.92 -19.98 3.69
CA SER A 115 -5.90 -21.08 3.65
C SER A 115 -5.50 -22.13 4.68
N THR A 116 -6.41 -22.35 5.65
CA THR A 116 -6.32 -23.39 6.68
C THR A 116 -7.03 -24.66 6.23
#